data_AF-A0A956TRX9-F1
#
_entry.id   AF-A0A956TRX9-F1
#
_cell.length_a   1.000
_cell.length_b   1.000
_cell.length_c   1.000
_cell.angle_alpha   90.00
_cell.angle_beta   90.00
_cell.angle_gamma   90.00
#
_symmetry.space_group_name_H-M   'P 1'
#
loop_
_entity.id
_entity.type
_entity.pdbx_description
1 polymer ?
#
loop_
_entity_poly.entity_id
_entity_poly.type
_entity_poly.pdbx_seq_one_letter_code
_entity_poly.pdbx_strand_id
1 'polypeptide(L)'
;MSNSNSNPLLDMAPVAPSPAGEARPAHAESTVAGDLFRSMAYAGAQSPVNGAVQLVDNVAGTDFLPAVQFVTPPEPAEFGSARWHAQQIGYAAGMVAPFLILHKTLHGGAPLASSLASVRATAVTGTIYGGVLTPTLAGEDPLTGRLRNAAVSGATFATLSASSIGLKTLGAELTGTSAVASGILKNEVAAGVLSGLPAGLVSADSESLLSGHGLADSGERLRRMYTFSMVGGVFGGKDMLADSLKARQIVERTERTERTEPTERPARLTEAEIRELRVAELADGKDGEWIKLYNDAFPDSEAYGTDQFQALIDRGEVKLFETRNKDNELVHFTLLETYPARGNPNSRDFLLNSYTATRADMRGRGIGTVHLGRVLEQLKAENPEHLGVLAEIESPREQGLDAETARTRQRRRSFYDNLGFREIRDYEYLSPSWEEGEAPLPMDLILYPFKPEPLTGNEFIDVVQRLYNYGYEMDLSDPFIAEQTARIKPDGSY
;
A
#
# COMPACT_ATOMS: atom_id res chain seq x y z
N MET A 1 -17.45 -1.28 -26.65
CA MET A 1 -17.35 -1.41 -25.18
C MET A 1 -16.58 -0.20 -24.69
N SER A 2 -17.24 0.73 -23.99
CA SER A 2 -16.65 1.98 -23.53
C SER A 2 -15.98 1.74 -22.18
N ASN A 3 -14.69 2.00 -22.06
CA ASN A 3 -13.95 1.96 -20.79
C ASN A 3 -14.40 3.15 -19.93
N SER A 4 -15.31 2.92 -19.00
CA SER A 4 -15.69 3.88 -17.97
C SER A 4 -14.66 3.81 -16.83
N ASN A 5 -13.60 4.60 -16.93
CA ASN A 5 -12.52 4.72 -15.94
C ASN A 5 -12.91 5.66 -14.77
N SER A 6 -14.18 5.67 -14.38
CA SER A 6 -14.74 6.67 -13.48
C SER A 6 -14.82 6.18 -12.03
N ASN A 7 -14.65 7.12 -11.10
CA ASN A 7 -14.58 6.87 -9.66
C ASN A 7 -16.01 6.90 -9.07
N PRO A 8 -16.58 5.78 -8.60
CA PRO A 8 -18.01 5.70 -8.26
C PRO A 8 -18.44 6.56 -7.05
N LEU A 9 -17.54 6.90 -6.13
CA LEU A 9 -17.84 7.86 -5.04
C LEU A 9 -17.95 9.31 -5.54
N LEU A 10 -17.35 9.62 -6.70
CA LEU A 10 -17.42 10.92 -7.36
C LEU A 10 -18.38 10.92 -8.56
N ASP A 11 -18.70 9.76 -9.14
CA ASP A 11 -19.77 9.62 -10.15
C ASP A 11 -21.16 9.88 -9.57
N MET A 12 -21.29 9.96 -8.24
CA MET A 12 -22.47 10.53 -7.58
C MET A 12 -22.69 12.03 -7.89
N ALA A 13 -21.79 12.66 -8.65
CA ALA A 13 -21.96 14.00 -9.19
C ALA A 13 -21.80 14.02 -10.72
N PRO A 14 -22.92 13.87 -11.43
CA PRO A 14 -23.19 14.92 -12.41
C PRO A 14 -24.49 15.62 -12.03
N VAL A 15 -24.36 16.83 -11.50
CA VAL A 15 -25.43 17.82 -11.69
C VAL A 15 -25.48 18.11 -13.20
N ALA A 16 -26.68 18.16 -13.76
CA ALA A 16 -26.94 18.45 -15.16
C ALA A 16 -26.05 19.60 -15.69
N PRO A 17 -25.63 19.58 -16.97
CA PRO A 17 -24.82 20.65 -17.53
C PRO A 17 -25.50 21.99 -17.29
N SER A 18 -24.71 22.95 -16.78
CA SER A 18 -25.06 24.36 -16.74
C SER A 18 -25.65 24.77 -18.10
N PRO A 19 -26.72 25.59 -18.14
CA PRO A 19 -27.40 25.95 -19.37
C PRO A 19 -26.40 26.44 -20.42
N ALA A 20 -26.49 25.85 -21.60
CA ALA A 20 -25.52 25.99 -22.69
C ALA A 20 -25.21 27.45 -23.02
N GLY A 21 -23.95 27.87 -22.89
CA GLY A 21 -23.48 29.11 -23.50
C GLY A 21 -22.28 29.81 -22.86
N GLU A 22 -21.96 29.55 -21.60
CA GLU A 22 -20.83 30.24 -20.96
C GLU A 22 -19.52 29.46 -21.15
N ALA A 23 -18.55 30.11 -21.81
CA ALA A 23 -17.20 29.62 -21.93
C ALA A 23 -16.65 29.31 -20.53
N ARG A 24 -16.38 28.02 -20.24
CA ARG A 24 -15.78 27.61 -18.98
C ARG A 24 -14.51 28.43 -18.78
N PRO A 25 -14.37 29.18 -17.66
CA PRO A 25 -13.12 29.86 -17.36
C PRO A 25 -12.01 28.82 -17.35
N ALA A 26 -10.84 29.16 -17.89
CA ALA A 26 -9.66 28.31 -17.83
C ALA A 26 -9.39 27.97 -16.35
N HIS A 27 -9.78 26.77 -15.93
CA HIS A 27 -9.63 26.36 -14.55
C HIS A 27 -8.13 26.24 -14.28
N ALA A 28 -7.64 27.00 -13.30
CA ALA A 28 -6.30 26.83 -12.79
C ALA A 28 -6.13 25.37 -12.36
N GLU A 29 -5.07 24.71 -12.85
CA GLU A 29 -4.73 23.34 -12.50
C GLU A 29 -4.83 23.16 -10.97
N SER A 30 -5.72 22.27 -10.51
CA SER A 30 -5.89 22.05 -9.09
C SER A 30 -4.73 21.22 -8.55
N THR A 31 -4.14 21.68 -7.45
CA THR A 31 -3.08 20.96 -6.75
C THR A 31 -3.65 19.78 -5.97
N VAL A 32 -2.81 18.79 -5.64
CA VAL A 32 -3.17 17.64 -4.79
C VAL A 32 -3.81 18.10 -3.47
N ALA A 33 -3.23 19.12 -2.82
CA ALA A 33 -3.79 19.72 -1.61
C ALA A 33 -5.16 20.37 -1.88
N GLY A 34 -5.29 21.09 -3.00
CA GLY A 34 -6.56 21.69 -3.42
C GLY A 34 -7.67 20.65 -3.59
N ASP A 35 -7.37 19.50 -4.21
CA ASP A 35 -8.32 18.39 -4.38
C ASP A 35 -8.69 17.74 -3.04
N LEU A 36 -7.74 17.58 -2.10
CA LEU A 36 -8.03 17.09 -0.75
C LEU A 36 -9.03 17.99 -0.02
N PHE A 37 -8.75 19.29 0.06
CA PHE A 37 -9.61 20.24 0.77
C PHE A 37 -10.96 20.41 0.08
N ARG A 38 -10.99 20.40 -1.26
CA ARG A 38 -12.24 20.49 -2.02
C ARG A 38 -13.12 19.27 -1.81
N SER A 39 -12.56 18.05 -1.89
CA SER A 39 -13.30 16.81 -1.60
C SER A 39 -13.81 16.78 -0.17
N MET A 40 -13.02 17.24 0.78
CA MET A 40 -13.43 17.34 2.19
C MET A 40 -14.57 18.34 2.41
N ALA A 41 -14.46 19.55 1.87
CA ALA A 41 -15.52 20.55 1.96
C ALA A 41 -16.80 20.08 1.26
N TYR A 42 -16.66 19.45 0.09
CA TYR A 42 -17.78 18.91 -0.66
C TYR A 42 -18.48 17.80 0.12
N ALA A 43 -17.75 16.79 0.60
CA ALA A 43 -18.32 15.68 1.35
C ALA A 43 -18.92 16.11 2.70
N GLY A 44 -18.29 17.06 3.40
CA GLY A 44 -18.73 17.48 4.73
C GLY A 44 -19.89 18.48 4.73
N ALA A 45 -20.08 19.25 3.66
CA ALA A 45 -21.08 20.31 3.62
C ALA A 45 -22.01 20.21 2.40
N GLN A 46 -21.46 20.14 1.19
CA GLN A 46 -22.28 20.21 -0.03
C GLN A 46 -23.07 18.92 -0.28
N SER A 47 -22.44 17.75 -0.16
CA SER A 47 -23.10 16.47 -0.46
C SER A 47 -24.32 16.21 0.44
N PRO A 48 -24.26 16.39 1.77
CA PRO A 48 -25.44 16.25 2.64
C PRO A 48 -26.56 17.24 2.30
N VAL A 49 -26.21 18.49 1.93
CA VAL A 49 -27.20 19.49 1.50
C VAL A 49 -27.83 19.07 0.17
N ASN A 50 -27.04 18.59 -0.78
CA ASN A 50 -27.54 18.07 -2.06
C ASN A 50 -28.50 16.89 -1.83
N GLY A 51 -28.13 15.93 -0.98
CA GLY A 51 -28.99 14.80 -0.63
C GLY A 51 -30.33 15.23 -0.02
N ALA A 52 -30.31 16.18 0.93
CA ALA A 52 -31.51 16.69 1.57
C ALA A 52 -32.39 17.54 0.63
N VAL A 53 -31.79 18.43 -0.16
CA VAL A 53 -32.52 19.30 -1.09
C VAL A 53 -33.12 18.49 -2.23
N GLN A 54 -32.39 17.51 -2.76
CA GLN A 54 -32.93 16.58 -3.75
C GLN A 54 -34.14 15.80 -3.18
N LEU A 55 -34.21 15.52 -1.88
CA LEU A 55 -35.39 14.89 -1.28
C LEU A 55 -36.59 15.83 -1.30
N VAL A 56 -36.38 17.11 -0.95
CA VAL A 56 -37.41 18.15 -1.00
C VAL A 56 -37.89 18.37 -2.43
N ASP A 57 -36.97 18.49 -3.39
CA ASP A 57 -37.28 18.67 -4.81
C ASP A 57 -38.14 17.54 -5.35
N ASN A 58 -37.82 16.29 -5.00
CA ASN A 58 -38.62 15.14 -5.44
C ASN A 58 -40.00 15.04 -4.77
N VAL A 59 -40.13 15.44 -3.50
CA VAL A 59 -41.41 15.35 -2.77
C VAL A 59 -42.33 16.54 -3.08
N ALA A 60 -41.77 17.74 -3.19
CA ALA A 60 -42.49 18.98 -3.39
C ALA A 60 -42.59 19.41 -4.86
N GLY A 61 -41.87 18.74 -5.77
CA GLY A 61 -41.79 19.12 -7.18
C GLY A 61 -41.05 20.44 -7.40
N THR A 62 -40.08 20.76 -6.54
CA THR A 62 -39.27 21.98 -6.61
C THR A 62 -37.94 21.73 -7.34
N ASP A 63 -37.20 22.79 -7.65
CA ASP A 63 -35.88 22.74 -8.29
C ASP A 63 -34.91 23.67 -7.53
N PHE A 64 -34.74 23.41 -6.23
CA PHE A 64 -33.87 24.20 -5.37
C PHE A 64 -32.41 23.79 -5.46
N LEU A 65 -32.11 22.57 -5.92
CA LEU A 65 -30.75 22.04 -5.98
C LEU A 65 -29.74 22.98 -6.69
N PRO A 66 -30.06 23.65 -7.81
CA PRO A 66 -29.14 24.59 -8.46
C PRO A 66 -28.84 25.83 -7.60
N ALA A 67 -29.79 26.25 -6.75
CA ALA A 67 -29.66 27.45 -5.93
C ALA A 67 -28.82 27.27 -4.66
N VAL A 68 -28.45 26.03 -4.32
CA VAL A 68 -27.74 25.68 -3.07
C VAL A 68 -26.34 25.12 -3.30
N GLN A 69 -25.72 25.40 -4.45
CA GLN A 69 -24.35 24.99 -4.76
C GLN A 69 -23.33 26.03 -4.25
N PHE A 70 -22.68 25.75 -3.12
CA PHE A 70 -21.66 26.61 -2.50
C PHE A 70 -20.26 25.97 -2.47
N VAL A 71 -20.14 24.65 -2.70
CA VAL A 71 -18.86 23.97 -2.99
C VAL A 71 -18.96 23.23 -4.31
N THR A 72 -18.07 23.52 -5.24
CA THR A 72 -17.99 22.78 -6.51
C THR A 72 -17.47 21.36 -6.26
N PRO A 73 -18.07 20.31 -6.87
CA PRO A 73 -17.50 18.98 -6.79
C PRO A 73 -16.07 18.95 -7.33
N PRO A 74 -15.18 18.13 -6.74
CA PRO A 74 -13.84 17.92 -7.30
C PRO A 74 -13.95 17.27 -8.68
N GLU A 75 -13.05 17.62 -9.59
CA GLU A 75 -12.98 16.95 -10.90
C GLU A 75 -12.48 15.51 -10.69
N PRO A 76 -13.12 14.49 -11.26
CA PRO A 76 -12.67 13.11 -11.10
C PRO A 76 -11.20 12.93 -11.51
N ALA A 77 -10.36 12.49 -10.58
CA ALA A 77 -8.98 12.15 -10.86
C ALA A 77 -8.81 10.70 -11.33
N GLU A 78 -7.76 10.44 -12.11
CA GLU A 78 -7.40 9.09 -12.59
C GLU A 78 -7.11 8.16 -11.40
N PHE A 79 -7.68 6.96 -11.42
CA PHE A 79 -7.49 5.96 -10.37
C PHE A 79 -6.00 5.70 -10.10
N GLY A 80 -5.60 5.66 -8.82
CA GLY A 80 -4.20 5.47 -8.41
C GLY A 80 -3.32 6.73 -8.52
N SER A 81 -3.81 7.84 -9.08
CA SER A 81 -3.05 9.10 -9.08
C SER A 81 -3.01 9.74 -7.69
N ALA A 82 -2.00 10.57 -7.42
CA ALA A 82 -1.90 11.32 -6.17
C ALA A 82 -3.15 12.20 -5.90
N ARG A 83 -3.73 12.78 -6.95
CA ARG A 83 -4.99 13.54 -6.87
C ARG A 83 -6.16 12.64 -6.48
N TRP A 84 -6.24 11.42 -7.02
CA TRP A 84 -7.29 10.47 -6.66
C TRP A 84 -7.20 10.07 -5.17
N HIS A 85 -6.02 9.75 -4.65
CA HIS A 85 -5.85 9.48 -3.22
C HIS A 85 -6.23 10.69 -2.36
N ALA A 86 -5.82 11.89 -2.76
CA ALA A 86 -6.19 13.13 -2.08
C ALA A 86 -7.71 13.31 -2.03
N GLN A 87 -8.41 13.01 -3.13
CA GLN A 87 -9.86 13.07 -3.19
C GLN A 87 -10.52 12.04 -2.27
N GLN A 88 -10.04 10.79 -2.22
CA GLN A 88 -10.60 9.76 -1.35
C GLN A 88 -10.42 10.09 0.13
N ILE A 89 -9.22 10.51 0.53
CA ILE A 89 -8.91 10.92 1.90
C ILE A 89 -9.74 12.13 2.29
N GLY A 90 -9.77 13.15 1.42
CA GLY A 90 -10.55 14.35 1.64
C GLY A 90 -12.03 14.01 1.82
N TYR A 91 -12.59 13.20 0.93
CA TYR A 91 -13.99 12.78 0.98
C TYR A 91 -14.29 12.03 2.30
N ALA A 92 -13.47 11.04 2.65
CA ALA A 92 -13.61 10.28 3.90
C ALA A 92 -13.56 11.19 5.14
N ALA A 93 -12.59 12.10 5.21
CA ALA A 93 -12.45 13.05 6.30
C ALA A 93 -13.66 14.01 6.38
N GLY A 94 -14.16 14.45 5.22
CA GLY A 94 -15.34 15.31 5.13
C GLY A 94 -16.60 14.64 5.66
N MET A 95 -16.77 13.33 5.44
CA MET A 95 -17.91 12.57 5.94
C MET A 95 -17.97 12.43 7.48
N VAL A 96 -16.86 12.63 8.19
CA VAL A 96 -16.81 12.44 9.65
C VAL A 96 -17.80 13.37 10.37
N ALA A 97 -17.84 14.65 10.00
CA ALA A 97 -18.73 15.63 10.64
C ALA A 97 -20.23 15.32 10.45
N PRO A 98 -20.76 15.14 9.22
CA PRO A 98 -22.17 14.80 9.04
C PRO A 98 -22.52 13.43 9.66
N PHE A 99 -21.60 12.47 9.63
CA PHE A 99 -21.77 11.20 10.31
C PHE A 99 -21.92 11.37 11.83
N LEU A 100 -21.06 12.16 12.48
CA LEU A 100 -21.14 12.43 13.92
C LEU A 100 -22.43 13.16 14.30
N ILE A 101 -22.87 14.11 13.48
CA ILE A 101 -24.13 14.82 13.70
C ILE A 101 -25.30 13.84 13.65
N LEU A 102 -25.38 13.04 12.57
CA LEU A 102 -26.43 12.05 12.39
C LEU A 102 -26.41 10.98 13.49
N HIS A 103 -25.23 10.53 13.85
CA HIS A 103 -25.03 9.58 14.92
C HIS A 103 -25.56 10.12 16.26
N LYS A 104 -25.20 11.37 16.60
CA LYS A 104 -25.62 12.04 17.83
C LYS A 104 -27.14 12.23 17.89
N THR A 105 -27.79 12.56 16.78
CA THR A 105 -29.25 12.73 16.74
C THR A 105 -29.99 11.40 16.91
N LEU A 106 -29.50 10.32 16.30
CA LEU A 106 -30.14 9.01 16.37
C LEU A 106 -29.93 8.31 17.72
N HIS A 107 -28.79 8.52 18.37
CA HIS A 107 -28.39 7.76 19.58
C HIS A 107 -28.40 8.61 20.86
N GLY A 108 -29.06 9.77 20.85
CA GLY A 108 -29.25 10.59 22.06
C GLY A 108 -27.95 11.05 22.72
N GLY A 109 -26.86 11.21 21.94
CA GLY A 109 -25.55 11.61 22.46
C GLY A 109 -24.69 10.50 23.06
N ALA A 110 -25.04 9.23 22.86
CA ALA A 110 -24.15 8.12 23.22
C ALA A 110 -22.73 8.32 22.62
N PRO A 111 -21.65 8.00 23.36
CA PRO A 111 -20.29 8.08 22.83
C PRO A 111 -20.16 7.28 21.54
N LEU A 112 -19.52 7.87 20.52
CA LEU A 112 -19.34 7.24 19.21
C LEU A 112 -18.80 5.80 19.33
N ALA A 113 -17.81 5.60 20.19
CA ALA A 113 -17.21 4.29 20.43
C ALA A 113 -18.23 3.22 20.87
N SER A 114 -19.20 3.58 21.71
CA SER A 114 -20.22 2.65 22.21
C SER A 114 -21.23 2.24 21.15
N SER A 115 -21.53 3.14 20.21
CA SER A 115 -22.43 2.84 19.11
C SER A 115 -21.75 2.18 17.94
N LEU A 116 -20.47 2.49 17.67
CA LEU A 116 -19.64 1.76 16.70
C LEU A 116 -19.45 0.29 17.12
N ALA A 117 -19.55 -0.01 18.41
CA ALA A 117 -19.60 -1.37 18.94
C ALA A 117 -20.95 -2.09 18.70
N SER A 118 -21.95 -1.42 18.13
CA SER A 118 -23.24 -2.00 17.77
C SER A 118 -23.42 -2.03 16.26
N VAL A 119 -23.29 -3.21 15.67
CA VAL A 119 -23.53 -3.47 14.23
C VAL A 119 -24.89 -2.92 13.79
N ARG A 120 -25.92 -3.01 14.65
CA ARG A 120 -27.26 -2.51 14.34
C ARG A 120 -27.30 -0.97 14.30
N ALA A 121 -26.68 -0.31 15.28
CA ALA A 121 -26.66 1.15 15.35
C ALA A 121 -25.95 1.78 14.15
N THR A 122 -24.82 1.19 13.75
CA THR A 122 -24.06 1.63 12.59
C THR A 122 -24.73 1.30 11.28
N ALA A 123 -25.35 0.13 11.15
CA ALA A 123 -26.18 -0.20 9.99
C ALA A 123 -27.30 0.81 9.79
N VAL A 124 -28.05 1.14 10.86
CA VAL A 124 -29.13 2.14 10.81
C VAL A 124 -28.59 3.52 10.45
N THR A 125 -27.46 3.93 11.04
CA THR A 125 -26.80 5.20 10.72
C THR A 125 -26.40 5.24 9.25
N GLY A 126 -25.77 4.17 8.74
CA GLY A 126 -25.40 4.02 7.33
C GLY A 126 -26.61 4.07 6.41
N THR A 127 -27.71 3.38 6.75
CA THR A 127 -28.95 3.40 5.98
C THR A 127 -29.55 4.80 5.89
N ILE A 128 -29.60 5.54 7.01
CA ILE A 128 -30.14 6.90 7.01
C ILE A 128 -29.21 7.86 6.26
N TYR A 129 -27.90 7.72 6.47
CA TYR A 129 -26.90 8.50 5.73
C TYR A 129 -27.06 8.29 4.22
N GLY A 130 -27.05 7.04 3.77
CA GLY A 130 -27.21 6.67 2.36
C GLY A 130 -28.56 7.09 1.76
N GLY A 131 -29.66 6.90 2.49
CA GLY A 131 -30.99 7.19 1.96
C GLY A 131 -31.35 8.68 1.93
N VAL A 132 -30.82 9.46 2.87
CA VAL A 132 -31.21 10.87 3.05
C VAL A 132 -30.12 11.83 2.60
N LEU A 133 -28.87 11.60 3.03
CA LEU A 133 -27.77 12.55 2.87
C LEU A 133 -26.91 12.29 1.63
N THR A 134 -27.00 11.09 1.05
CA THR A 134 -26.32 10.78 -0.20
C THR A 134 -27.23 11.08 -1.40
N PRO A 135 -26.82 11.96 -2.34
CA PRO A 135 -27.59 12.26 -3.54
C PRO A 135 -27.69 11.03 -4.48
N THR A 136 -28.74 10.98 -5.29
CA THR A 136 -28.91 9.96 -6.35
C THR A 136 -28.25 10.40 -7.65
N LEU A 137 -27.91 9.43 -8.51
CA LEU A 137 -27.31 9.68 -9.82
C LEU A 137 -28.28 10.42 -10.75
N ALA A 138 -27.75 11.24 -11.65
CA ALA A 138 -28.58 11.90 -12.66
C ALA A 138 -29.22 10.88 -13.61
N GLY A 139 -30.52 11.06 -13.85
CA GLY A 139 -31.29 10.16 -14.71
C GLY A 139 -31.83 8.91 -14.00
N GLU A 140 -31.51 8.72 -12.73
CA GLU A 140 -32.07 7.64 -11.93
C GLU A 140 -33.40 8.05 -11.27
N ASP A 141 -34.33 7.08 -11.13
CA ASP A 141 -35.53 7.27 -10.30
C ASP A 141 -35.11 7.58 -8.85
N PRO A 142 -35.55 8.71 -8.27
CA PRO A 142 -35.07 9.14 -6.96
C PRO A 142 -35.37 8.17 -5.82
N LEU A 143 -36.51 7.49 -5.86
CA LEU A 143 -36.88 6.53 -4.81
C LEU A 143 -35.99 5.29 -4.87
N THR A 144 -35.77 4.78 -6.08
CA THR A 144 -34.91 3.64 -6.35
C THR A 144 -33.46 3.93 -5.98
N GLY A 145 -32.92 5.08 -6.40
CA GLY A 145 -31.56 5.48 -6.08
C GLY A 145 -31.33 5.66 -4.58
N ARG A 146 -32.30 6.23 -3.85
CA ARG A 146 -32.22 6.37 -2.39
C ARG A 146 -32.30 5.04 -1.66
N LEU A 147 -33.19 4.13 -2.09
CA LEU A 147 -33.28 2.80 -1.50
C LEU A 147 -31.98 2.01 -1.73
N ARG A 148 -31.39 2.12 -2.94
CA ARG A 148 -30.08 1.54 -3.23
C ARG A 148 -28.99 2.11 -2.31
N ASN A 149 -28.88 3.44 -2.24
CA ASN A 149 -27.87 4.10 -1.41
C ASN A 149 -28.03 3.73 0.08
N ALA A 150 -29.27 3.63 0.57
CA ALA A 150 -29.59 3.22 1.94
C ALA A 150 -29.20 1.76 2.22
N ALA A 151 -29.46 0.85 1.27
CA ALA A 151 -29.10 -0.55 1.38
C ALA A 151 -27.57 -0.75 1.36
N VAL A 152 -26.88 -0.16 0.36
CA VAL A 152 -25.42 -0.26 0.21
C VAL A 152 -24.70 0.35 1.42
N SER A 153 -25.10 1.57 1.83
CA SER A 153 -24.48 2.23 2.98
C SER A 153 -24.77 1.47 4.28
N GLY A 154 -26.01 0.99 4.47
CA GLY A 154 -26.37 0.18 5.64
C GLY A 154 -25.52 -1.08 5.76
N ALA A 155 -25.40 -1.84 4.67
CA ALA A 155 -24.57 -3.05 4.61
C ALA A 155 -23.09 -2.74 4.85
N THR A 156 -22.56 -1.70 4.21
CA THR A 156 -21.17 -1.27 4.35
C THR A 156 -20.83 -0.91 5.79
N PHE A 157 -21.64 -0.07 6.44
CA PHE A 157 -21.39 0.33 7.83
C PHE A 157 -21.60 -0.83 8.82
N ALA A 158 -22.56 -1.71 8.55
CA ALA A 158 -22.73 -2.94 9.32
C ALA A 158 -21.48 -3.80 9.26
N THR A 159 -20.94 -4.01 8.06
CA THR A 159 -19.72 -4.80 7.83
C THR A 159 -18.50 -4.17 8.48
N LEU A 160 -18.24 -2.86 8.28
CA LEU A 160 -17.16 -2.14 8.95
C LEU A 160 -17.18 -2.34 10.47
N SER A 161 -18.39 -2.30 11.06
CA SER A 161 -18.58 -2.46 12.51
C SER A 161 -18.41 -3.91 12.96
N ALA A 162 -18.98 -4.86 12.21
CA ALA A 162 -18.85 -6.28 12.50
C ALA A 162 -17.39 -6.73 12.40
N SER A 163 -16.67 -6.28 11.38
CA SER A 163 -15.24 -6.50 11.21
C SER A 163 -14.45 -5.85 12.34
N SER A 164 -14.74 -4.61 12.71
CA SER A 164 -14.08 -3.94 13.84
C SER A 164 -14.30 -4.66 15.18
N ILE A 165 -15.50 -5.20 15.42
CA ILE A 165 -15.82 -6.00 16.62
C ILE A 165 -15.09 -7.33 16.56
N GLY A 166 -15.15 -8.04 15.43
CA GLY A 166 -14.47 -9.32 15.22
C GLY A 166 -12.96 -9.21 15.40
N LEU A 167 -12.36 -8.15 14.86
CA LEU A 167 -10.94 -7.83 15.03
C LEU A 167 -10.61 -7.52 16.51
N LYS A 168 -11.47 -6.80 17.23
CA LYS A 168 -11.28 -6.55 18.68
C LYS A 168 -11.45 -7.80 19.53
N THR A 169 -12.39 -8.69 19.21
CA THR A 169 -12.60 -9.96 19.92
C THR A 169 -11.45 -10.93 19.66
N LEU A 170 -10.99 -11.04 18.41
CA LEU A 170 -9.77 -11.77 18.07
C LEU A 170 -8.57 -11.19 18.81
N GLY A 171 -8.44 -9.86 18.87
CA GLY A 171 -7.38 -9.20 19.63
C GLY A 171 -7.41 -9.51 21.13
N ALA A 172 -8.59 -9.61 21.74
CA ALA A 172 -8.77 -9.96 23.15
C ALA A 172 -8.46 -11.45 23.42
N GLU A 173 -8.87 -12.36 22.53
CA GLU A 173 -8.63 -13.80 22.66
C GLU A 173 -7.15 -14.17 22.38
N LEU A 174 -6.51 -13.44 21.46
CA LEU A 174 -5.09 -13.60 21.11
C LEU A 174 -4.14 -12.97 22.13
N THR A 175 -4.62 -12.15 23.08
CA THR A 175 -3.77 -11.65 24.19
C THR A 175 -3.24 -12.74 25.12
N GLY A 176 -3.77 -13.97 25.03
CA GLY A 176 -3.25 -15.15 25.75
C GLY A 176 -2.25 -16.00 24.97
N THR A 177 -2.07 -15.81 23.65
CA THR A 177 -1.34 -16.78 22.80
C THR A 177 -0.41 -16.19 21.74
N SER A 178 -0.47 -14.90 21.38
CA SER A 178 0.63 -14.26 20.64
C SER A 178 0.66 -12.73 20.82
N ALA A 179 1.83 -12.19 21.17
CA ALA A 179 2.03 -10.75 21.35
C ALA A 179 1.85 -9.94 20.04
N VAL A 180 2.08 -10.61 18.90
CA VAL A 180 2.10 -10.09 17.52
C VAL A 180 0.72 -9.61 17.06
N ALA A 181 -0.32 -10.43 17.18
CA ALA A 181 -1.68 -10.04 16.80
C ALA A 181 -2.22 -8.91 17.67
N SER A 182 -1.80 -8.85 18.94
CA SER A 182 -2.23 -7.79 19.85
C SER A 182 -1.67 -6.41 19.47
N GLY A 183 -0.50 -6.34 18.81
CA GLY A 183 0.14 -5.07 18.42
C GLY A 183 -0.57 -4.38 17.25
N ILE A 184 -0.84 -5.13 16.18
CA ILE A 184 -1.54 -4.65 14.98
C ILE A 184 -2.98 -4.23 15.32
N LEU A 185 -3.66 -5.02 16.15
CA LEU A 185 -5.05 -4.75 16.56
C LEU A 185 -5.19 -3.63 17.61
N LYS A 186 -4.09 -3.23 18.27
CA LYS A 186 -4.05 -2.05 19.16
C LYS A 186 -3.85 -0.75 18.39
N ASN A 187 -3.35 -0.79 17.15
CA ASN A 187 -3.30 0.38 16.29
C ASN A 187 -4.68 0.60 15.66
N GLU A 188 -5.42 1.58 16.17
CA GLU A 188 -6.79 1.88 15.75
C GLU A 188 -6.87 2.25 14.25
N VAL A 189 -5.80 2.80 13.65
CA VAL A 189 -5.71 3.07 12.20
C VAL A 189 -5.56 1.77 11.42
N ALA A 190 -4.67 0.87 11.83
CA ALA A 190 -4.46 -0.42 11.16
C ALA A 190 -5.71 -1.30 11.26
N ALA A 191 -6.35 -1.35 12.42
CA ALA A 191 -7.64 -2.01 12.60
C ALA A 191 -8.73 -1.38 11.70
N GLY A 192 -8.70 -0.07 11.53
CA GLY A 192 -9.54 0.67 10.59
C GLY A 192 -9.32 0.23 9.13
N VAL A 193 -8.07 0.22 8.66
CA VAL A 193 -7.68 -0.20 7.31
C VAL A 193 -8.14 -1.63 7.02
N LEU A 194 -7.86 -2.56 7.94
CA LEU A 194 -8.25 -3.97 7.82
C LEU A 194 -9.77 -4.15 7.79
N SER A 195 -10.51 -3.39 8.61
CA SER A 195 -11.97 -3.43 8.60
C SER A 195 -12.59 -2.94 7.28
N GLY A 196 -11.86 -2.10 6.55
CA GLY A 196 -12.27 -1.59 5.24
C GLY A 196 -12.27 -2.64 4.13
N LEU A 197 -11.46 -3.70 4.23
CA LEU A 197 -11.38 -4.72 3.19
C LEU A 197 -12.71 -5.51 3.04
N PRO A 198 -13.29 -6.12 4.10
CA PRO A 198 -14.58 -6.80 3.99
C PRO A 198 -15.71 -5.84 3.57
N ALA A 199 -15.66 -4.58 4.03
CA ALA A 199 -16.66 -3.58 3.69
C ALA A 199 -16.63 -3.21 2.20
N GLY A 200 -15.43 -3.09 1.62
CA GLY A 200 -15.27 -2.84 0.19
C GLY A 200 -15.78 -3.98 -0.67
N LEU A 201 -15.55 -5.23 -0.26
CA LEU A 201 -16.07 -6.41 -0.96
C LEU A 201 -17.61 -6.47 -0.92
N VAL A 202 -18.20 -6.27 0.26
CA VAL A 202 -19.67 -6.23 0.42
C VAL A 202 -20.28 -5.07 -0.35
N SER A 203 -19.64 -3.89 -0.34
CA SER A 203 -20.10 -2.73 -1.11
C SER A 203 -20.08 -3.01 -2.61
N ALA A 204 -18.99 -3.59 -3.13
CA ALA A 204 -18.86 -3.93 -4.56
C ALA A 204 -19.96 -4.90 -4.99
N ASP A 205 -20.11 -6.02 -4.27
CA ASP A 205 -21.09 -7.04 -4.61
C ASP A 205 -22.53 -6.53 -4.45
N SER A 206 -22.81 -5.72 -3.42
CA SER A 206 -24.14 -5.14 -3.23
C SER A 206 -24.52 -4.19 -4.36
N GLU A 207 -23.59 -3.35 -4.81
CA GLU A 207 -23.83 -2.36 -5.86
C GLU A 207 -24.00 -3.02 -7.23
N SER A 208 -23.16 -4.01 -7.54
CA SER A 208 -23.28 -4.81 -8.77
C SER A 208 -24.59 -5.62 -8.81
N LEU A 209 -24.98 -6.25 -7.69
CA LEU A 209 -26.23 -7.01 -7.61
C LEU A 209 -27.46 -6.11 -7.76
N LEU A 210 -27.47 -4.95 -7.09
CA LEU A 210 -28.58 -4.01 -7.17
C LEU A 210 -28.69 -3.33 -8.54
N SER A 211 -27.59 -3.27 -9.30
CA SER A 211 -27.57 -2.77 -10.68
C SER A 211 -27.92 -3.87 -11.72
N GLY A 212 -28.18 -5.10 -11.27
CA GLY A 212 -28.55 -6.22 -12.14
C GLY A 212 -27.37 -6.85 -12.89
N HIS A 213 -26.14 -6.58 -12.48
CA HIS A 213 -24.93 -7.08 -13.13
C HIS A 213 -24.39 -8.39 -12.50
N GLY A 214 -24.98 -8.86 -11.41
CA GLY A 214 -24.51 -10.06 -10.69
C GLY A 214 -23.47 -9.69 -9.63
N LEU A 215 -22.55 -10.61 -9.33
CA LEU A 215 -21.40 -10.30 -8.45
C LEU A 215 -20.41 -9.38 -9.15
N ALA A 216 -19.74 -8.51 -8.39
CA ALA A 216 -18.75 -7.60 -8.95
C ALA A 216 -17.54 -8.37 -9.49
N ASP A 217 -16.90 -7.85 -10.54
CA ASP A 217 -15.67 -8.43 -11.06
C ASP A 217 -14.48 -8.22 -10.09
N SER A 218 -13.40 -8.98 -10.29
CA SER A 218 -12.22 -8.94 -9.41
C SER A 218 -11.56 -7.55 -9.37
N GLY A 219 -11.57 -6.81 -10.48
CA GLY A 219 -11.04 -5.45 -10.54
C GLY A 219 -11.92 -4.45 -9.77
N GLU A 220 -13.24 -4.56 -9.88
CA GLU A 220 -14.18 -3.75 -9.10
C GLU A 220 -14.08 -4.05 -7.60
N ARG A 221 -13.99 -5.32 -7.21
CA ARG A 221 -13.79 -5.72 -5.81
C ARG A 221 -12.51 -5.15 -5.23
N LEU A 222 -11.38 -5.29 -5.94
CA LEU A 222 -10.09 -4.78 -5.47
C LEU A 222 -10.11 -3.25 -5.31
N ARG A 223 -10.66 -2.52 -6.29
CA ARG A 223 -10.79 -1.05 -6.21
C ARG A 223 -11.63 -0.61 -5.01
N ARG A 224 -12.72 -1.33 -4.72
CA ARG A 224 -13.60 -1.02 -3.59
C ARG A 224 -12.94 -1.38 -2.26
N MET A 225 -12.28 -2.54 -2.15
CA MET A 225 -11.50 -2.92 -0.99
C MET A 225 -10.44 -1.86 -0.66
N TYR A 226 -9.67 -1.41 -1.64
CA TYR A 226 -8.68 -0.35 -1.47
C TYR A 226 -9.30 0.98 -1.03
N THR A 227 -10.41 1.38 -1.66
CA THR A 227 -11.09 2.63 -1.29
C THR A 227 -11.60 2.58 0.15
N PHE A 228 -12.21 1.46 0.54
CA PHE A 228 -12.76 1.30 1.89
C PHE A 228 -11.70 1.06 2.95
N SER A 229 -10.53 0.49 2.62
CA SER A 229 -9.40 0.42 3.54
C SER A 229 -8.90 1.82 3.90
N MET A 230 -8.80 2.71 2.92
CA MET A 230 -8.46 4.13 3.15
C MET A 230 -9.51 4.83 4.03
N VAL A 231 -10.80 4.65 3.73
CA VAL A 231 -11.88 5.19 4.57
C VAL A 231 -11.81 4.64 5.98
N GLY A 232 -11.62 3.32 6.13
CA GLY A 232 -11.49 2.65 7.41
C GLY A 232 -10.31 3.19 8.24
N GLY A 233 -9.16 3.43 7.61
CA GLY A 233 -8.01 4.07 8.25
C GLY A 233 -8.32 5.47 8.77
N VAL A 234 -9.07 6.26 8.00
CA VAL A 234 -9.51 7.61 8.43
C VAL A 234 -10.44 7.55 9.65
N PHE A 235 -11.39 6.62 9.68
CA PHE A 235 -12.29 6.44 10.82
C PHE A 235 -11.60 5.79 12.04
N GLY A 236 -10.51 5.06 11.82
CA GLY A 236 -9.68 4.45 12.88
C GLY A 236 -8.78 5.45 13.61
N GLY A 237 -8.45 6.60 13.04
CA GLY A 237 -7.60 7.61 13.67
C GLY A 237 -8.38 8.56 14.58
N LYS A 238 -8.38 8.32 15.91
CA LYS A 238 -9.08 9.17 16.89
C LYS A 238 -8.63 10.64 16.95
N ASP A 239 -7.43 10.96 16.47
CA ASP A 239 -6.83 12.31 16.56
C ASP A 239 -6.78 13.07 15.22
N MET A 240 -7.38 12.54 14.15
CA MET A 240 -7.28 13.13 12.79
C MET A 240 -7.82 14.55 12.67
N LEU A 241 -8.78 14.98 13.49
CA LEU A 241 -9.26 16.37 13.44
C LEU A 241 -8.23 17.34 14.03
N ALA A 242 -7.46 16.91 15.04
CA ALA A 242 -6.36 17.67 15.61
C ALA A 242 -5.12 17.61 14.70
N ASP A 243 -4.88 16.47 14.05
CA ASP A 243 -3.72 16.27 13.19
C ASP A 243 -3.92 16.82 11.77
N SER A 244 -5.14 16.93 11.24
CA SER A 244 -5.43 17.64 9.97
C SER A 244 -5.24 19.15 10.10
N LEU A 245 -5.51 19.72 11.28
CA LEU A 245 -5.20 21.11 11.58
C LEU A 245 -3.68 21.35 11.73
N LYS A 246 -2.91 20.36 12.23
CA LYS A 246 -1.44 20.38 12.18
C LYS A 246 -0.89 20.12 10.78
N ALA A 247 -1.56 19.30 9.98
CA ALA A 247 -1.21 19.03 8.58
C ALA A 247 -1.25 20.31 7.75
N ARG A 248 -2.11 21.29 8.09
CA ARG A 248 -2.06 22.64 7.51
C ARG A 248 -0.70 23.32 7.67
N GLN A 249 -0.05 23.19 8.83
CA GLN A 249 1.27 23.76 9.07
C GLN A 249 2.40 22.98 8.39
N ILE A 250 2.23 21.67 8.22
CA ILE A 250 3.19 20.81 7.53
C ILE A 250 3.09 21.03 6.01
N VAL A 251 1.88 21.08 5.45
CA VAL A 251 1.62 21.37 4.04
C VAL A 251 2.06 22.79 3.68
N GLU A 252 1.83 23.82 4.52
CA GLU A 252 2.37 25.17 4.27
C GLU A 252 3.93 25.20 4.30
N ARG A 253 4.58 24.27 5.01
CA ARG A 253 6.04 24.12 5.05
C ARG A 253 6.56 23.32 3.85
N THR A 254 5.79 22.34 3.39
CA THR A 254 6.08 21.49 2.23
C THR A 254 5.81 22.23 0.92
N GLU A 255 4.73 23.01 0.78
CA GLU A 255 4.44 23.84 -0.41
C GLU A 255 5.46 24.98 -0.59
N ARG A 256 6.09 25.45 0.49
CA ARG A 256 7.22 26.38 0.42
C ARG A 256 8.52 25.72 -0.07
N THR A 257 8.57 24.39 -0.05
CA THR A 257 9.70 23.55 -0.49
C THR A 257 9.42 22.91 -1.87
N GLU A 258 8.16 22.68 -2.22
CA GLU A 258 7.71 22.01 -3.47
C GLU A 258 7.45 22.97 -4.65
N ARG A 259 7.50 24.30 -4.45
CA ARG A 259 7.49 25.27 -5.57
C ARG A 259 8.77 25.30 -6.41
N THR A 260 9.72 24.45 -6.09
CA THR A 260 10.82 24.05 -6.99
C THR A 260 10.60 22.60 -7.36
N GLU A 261 10.07 22.35 -8.57
CA GLU A 261 10.23 21.05 -9.19
C GLU A 261 11.73 20.67 -9.14
N PRO A 262 12.15 19.55 -8.53
CA PRO A 262 13.49 19.04 -8.77
C PRO A 262 13.45 18.31 -10.11
N THR A 263 13.47 19.08 -11.19
CA THR A 263 13.83 18.59 -12.53
C THR A 263 15.31 18.16 -12.58
N GLU A 264 16.11 18.54 -11.59
CA GLU A 264 17.48 18.08 -11.45
C GLU A 264 17.58 16.87 -10.50
N ARG A 265 18.11 15.76 -11.04
CA ARG A 265 18.56 14.64 -10.22
C ARG A 265 19.48 15.19 -9.12
N PRO A 266 19.31 14.79 -7.85
CA PRO A 266 20.20 15.23 -6.79
C PRO A 266 21.64 14.93 -7.19
N ALA A 267 22.53 15.90 -6.97
CA ALA A 267 23.93 15.76 -7.33
C ALA A 267 24.51 14.50 -6.69
N ARG A 268 25.22 13.71 -7.50
CA ARG A 268 26.00 12.56 -7.01
C ARG A 268 26.97 13.02 -5.93
N LEU A 269 27.21 12.17 -4.93
CA LEU A 269 28.25 12.42 -3.95
C LEU A 269 29.59 12.62 -4.67
N THR A 270 30.36 13.58 -4.19
CA THR A 270 31.75 13.76 -4.57
C THR A 270 32.60 12.62 -4.02
N GLU A 271 33.77 12.38 -4.62
CA GLU A 271 34.76 11.42 -4.11
C GLU A 271 35.16 11.67 -2.64
N ALA A 272 35.16 12.94 -2.22
CA ALA A 272 35.42 13.31 -0.83
C ALA A 272 34.30 12.82 0.10
N GLU A 273 33.04 13.09 -0.25
CA GLU A 273 31.89 12.62 0.54
C GLU A 273 31.78 11.09 0.55
N ILE A 274 32.10 10.41 -0.57
CA ILE A 274 32.11 8.94 -0.64
C ILE A 274 33.14 8.34 0.33
N ARG A 275 34.30 8.98 0.49
CA ARG A 275 35.32 8.56 1.46
C ARG A 275 34.89 8.73 2.91
N GLU A 276 33.98 9.66 3.18
CA GLU A 276 33.43 9.89 4.52
C GLU A 276 32.31 8.91 4.88
N LEU A 277 31.72 8.20 3.90
CA LEU A 277 30.76 7.14 4.18
C LEU A 277 31.45 5.99 4.90
N ARG A 278 30.90 5.58 6.05
CA ARG A 278 31.35 4.42 6.82
C ARG A 278 30.35 3.30 6.65
N VAL A 279 30.81 2.18 6.09
CA VAL A 279 30.01 0.96 5.93
C VAL A 279 30.48 -0.04 6.98
N ALA A 280 29.55 -0.63 7.74
CA ALA A 280 29.87 -1.59 8.78
C ALA A 280 28.76 -2.65 8.92
N GLU A 281 29.16 -3.87 9.27
CA GLU A 281 28.26 -4.89 9.80
C GLU A 281 27.92 -4.54 11.25
N LEU A 282 26.63 -4.60 11.60
CA LEU A 282 26.15 -4.44 12.97
C LEU A 282 25.90 -5.80 13.58
N ALA A 283 26.63 -6.08 14.66
CA ALA A 283 26.58 -7.36 15.33
C ALA A 283 25.24 -7.66 16.03
N ASP A 284 24.51 -6.63 16.46
CA ASP A 284 23.27 -6.84 17.22
C ASP A 284 22.07 -5.99 16.76
N GLY A 285 22.22 -4.99 15.90
CA GLY A 285 21.10 -4.19 15.37
C GLY A 285 20.25 -3.44 16.41
N LYS A 286 20.74 -3.27 17.65
CA LYS A 286 19.90 -2.82 18.78
C LYS A 286 19.66 -1.31 18.86
N ASP A 287 20.32 -0.51 18.02
CA ASP A 287 20.14 0.95 18.03
C ASP A 287 18.78 1.40 17.46
N GLY A 288 18.09 0.52 16.73
CA GLY A 288 16.74 0.72 16.20
C GLY A 288 16.62 1.75 15.08
N GLU A 289 17.72 2.38 14.65
CA GLU A 289 17.68 3.37 13.56
C GLU A 289 17.35 2.71 12.21
N TRP A 290 17.91 1.52 11.96
CA TRP A 290 17.60 0.74 10.75
C TRP A 290 16.14 0.30 10.71
N ILE A 291 15.51 -0.01 11.84
CA ILE A 291 14.08 -0.39 11.92
C ILE A 291 13.22 0.76 11.40
N LYS A 292 13.55 2.00 11.80
CA LYS A 292 12.84 3.18 11.31
C LYS A 292 13.02 3.33 9.81
N LEU A 293 14.26 3.24 9.31
CA LEU A 293 14.53 3.36 7.87
C LEU A 293 13.89 2.22 7.06
N TYR A 294 13.78 1.03 7.63
CA TYR A 294 13.11 -0.13 7.06
C TYR A 294 11.60 0.13 6.92
N ASN A 295 10.92 0.51 8.01
CA ASN A 295 9.48 0.82 7.99
C ASN A 295 9.14 2.03 7.10
N ASP A 296 10.05 3.02 7.00
CA ASP A 296 9.88 4.15 6.10
C ASP A 296 10.06 3.76 4.60
N ALA A 297 10.73 2.64 4.32
CA ALA A 297 11.10 2.23 2.96
C ALA A 297 10.18 1.15 2.37
N PHE A 298 9.59 0.29 3.20
CA PHE A 298 8.78 -0.84 2.78
C PHE A 298 7.40 -0.78 3.44
N PRO A 299 6.29 -0.92 2.67
CA PRO A 299 4.96 -0.97 3.24
C PRO A 299 4.78 -2.23 4.10
N ASP A 300 3.86 -2.19 5.08
CA ASP A 300 3.61 -3.30 6.01
C ASP A 300 3.27 -4.62 5.30
N SER A 301 2.68 -4.57 4.10
CA SER A 301 2.36 -5.75 3.26
C SER A 301 3.57 -6.42 2.62
N GLU A 302 4.67 -5.69 2.47
CA GLU A 302 5.93 -6.17 1.88
C GLU A 302 7.02 -6.37 2.95
N ALA A 303 6.70 -6.12 4.21
CA ALA A 303 7.66 -6.08 5.30
C ALA A 303 7.49 -7.29 6.23
N TYR A 304 8.57 -8.06 6.39
CA TYR A 304 8.74 -8.95 7.54
C TYR A 304 8.66 -8.17 8.86
N GLY A 305 8.17 -8.84 9.91
CA GLY A 305 8.12 -8.28 11.26
C GLY A 305 9.53 -7.93 11.77
N THR A 306 9.73 -6.71 12.25
CA THR A 306 11.04 -6.23 12.70
C THR A 306 11.58 -7.01 13.91
N ASP A 307 10.71 -7.48 14.80
CA ASP A 307 11.06 -8.40 15.90
C ASP A 307 11.63 -9.74 15.40
N GLN A 308 11.13 -10.22 14.25
CA GLN A 308 11.62 -11.46 13.63
C GLN A 308 13.01 -11.26 13.06
N PHE A 309 13.26 -10.14 12.35
CA PHE A 309 14.62 -9.81 11.90
C PHE A 309 15.59 -9.66 13.05
N GLN A 310 15.18 -9.01 14.15
CA GLN A 310 16.03 -8.91 15.33
C GLN A 310 16.40 -10.30 15.88
N ALA A 311 15.43 -11.23 15.94
CA ALA A 311 15.70 -12.60 16.36
C ALA A 311 16.63 -13.35 15.37
N LEU A 312 16.49 -13.13 14.07
CA LEU A 312 17.36 -13.71 13.03
C LEU A 312 18.79 -13.15 13.11
N ILE A 313 18.94 -11.85 13.37
CA ILE A 313 20.22 -11.18 13.60
C ILE A 313 20.89 -11.76 14.86
N ASP A 314 20.15 -11.88 15.96
CA ASP A 314 20.66 -12.44 17.22
C ASP A 314 21.12 -13.91 17.07
N ARG A 315 20.51 -14.67 16.15
CA ARG A 315 20.93 -16.04 15.81
C ARG A 315 22.06 -16.12 14.78
N GLY A 316 22.45 -15.00 14.17
CA GLY A 316 23.44 -14.96 13.08
C GLY A 316 22.92 -15.52 11.76
N GLU A 317 21.60 -15.68 11.63
CA GLU A 317 20.94 -16.12 10.38
C GLU A 317 20.78 -14.95 9.40
N VAL A 318 20.75 -13.71 9.92
CA VAL A 318 20.72 -12.46 9.14
C VAL A 318 21.91 -11.59 9.51
N LYS A 319 22.60 -11.06 8.49
CA LYS A 319 23.60 -10.00 8.64
C LYS A 319 22.98 -8.64 8.31
N LEU A 320 23.12 -7.68 9.22
CA LEU A 320 22.73 -6.29 9.00
C LEU A 320 23.97 -5.45 8.69
N PHE A 321 23.96 -4.77 7.55
CA PHE A 321 24.97 -3.79 7.19
C PHE A 321 24.35 -2.39 7.14
N GLU A 322 25.07 -1.40 7.65
CA GLU A 322 24.68 0.01 7.60
C GLU A 322 25.71 0.86 6.89
N THR A 323 25.26 1.98 6.32
CA THR A 323 26.11 3.11 5.94
C THR A 323 25.75 4.32 6.79
N ARG A 324 26.77 4.89 7.43
CA ARG A 324 26.67 6.16 8.15
C ARG A 324 27.48 7.25 7.48
N ASN A 325 26.98 8.49 7.50
CA ASN A 325 27.71 9.65 6.99
C ASN A 325 28.75 10.17 8.02
N LYS A 326 29.42 11.28 7.68
CA LYS A 326 30.39 11.95 8.56
C LYS A 326 29.81 12.41 9.90
N ASP A 327 28.52 12.73 9.90
CA ASP A 327 27.76 13.20 11.07
C ASP A 327 27.17 12.03 11.88
N ASN A 328 27.55 10.79 11.52
CA ASN A 328 27.11 9.53 12.13
C ASN A 328 25.62 9.20 11.94
N GLU A 329 24.95 9.86 11.00
CA GLU A 329 23.57 9.54 10.66
C GLU A 329 23.49 8.29 9.78
N LEU A 330 22.54 7.41 10.06
CA LEU A 330 22.18 6.32 9.16
C LEU A 330 21.60 6.87 7.85
N VAL A 331 22.20 6.45 6.73
CA VAL A 331 21.77 6.87 5.38
C VAL A 331 21.37 5.69 4.49
N HIS A 332 21.79 4.47 4.83
CA HIS A 332 21.47 3.27 4.05
C HIS A 332 21.65 2.01 4.91
N PHE A 333 20.86 0.96 4.65
CA PHE A 333 21.10 -0.37 5.21
C PHE A 333 20.81 -1.48 4.19
N THR A 334 21.35 -2.67 4.47
CA THR A 334 21.04 -3.92 3.81
C THR A 334 20.91 -5.07 4.83
N LEU A 335 19.90 -5.90 4.69
CA LEU A 335 19.71 -7.17 5.40
C LEU A 335 20.06 -8.34 4.46
N LEU A 336 20.92 -9.24 4.93
CA LEU A 336 21.38 -10.41 4.18
C LEU A 336 21.08 -11.69 4.96
N GLU A 337 20.20 -12.53 4.44
CA GLU A 337 19.89 -13.84 5.02
C GLU A 337 20.91 -14.89 4.59
N THR A 338 21.32 -15.77 5.50
CA THR A 338 22.31 -16.82 5.24
C THR A 338 21.63 -18.15 4.96
N TYR A 339 21.92 -18.76 3.82
CA TYR A 339 21.34 -20.03 3.40
C TYR A 339 22.43 -21.11 3.36
N PRO A 340 22.53 -21.97 4.39
CA PRO A 340 23.53 -23.03 4.43
C PRO A 340 23.14 -24.20 3.53
N ALA A 341 24.11 -24.91 2.97
CA ALA A 341 23.94 -26.09 2.12
C ALA A 341 23.47 -27.34 2.89
N ARG A 342 23.34 -27.24 4.22
CA ARG A 342 22.84 -28.31 5.13
C ARG A 342 23.54 -29.68 4.93
N GLY A 343 24.83 -29.66 4.59
CA GLY A 343 25.62 -30.88 4.38
C GLY A 343 25.42 -31.55 3.03
N ASN A 344 24.71 -30.92 2.08
CA ASN A 344 24.71 -31.33 0.68
C ASN A 344 26.09 -31.02 0.07
N PRO A 345 26.93 -32.04 -0.25
CA PRO A 345 28.29 -31.80 -0.73
C PRO A 345 28.32 -31.22 -2.16
N ASN A 346 27.20 -31.21 -2.86
CA ASN A 346 27.08 -30.69 -4.22
C ASN A 346 26.51 -29.26 -4.26
N SER A 347 26.38 -28.61 -3.10
CA SER A 347 25.80 -27.27 -2.99
C SER A 347 26.64 -26.36 -2.12
N ARG A 348 26.76 -25.10 -2.53
CA ARG A 348 27.44 -24.06 -1.76
C ARG A 348 26.44 -23.26 -0.93
N ASP A 349 26.92 -22.73 0.18
CA ASP A 349 26.21 -21.71 0.95
C ASP A 349 26.04 -20.44 0.10
N PHE A 350 24.98 -19.68 0.33
CA PHE A 350 24.78 -18.38 -0.31
C PHE A 350 24.15 -17.39 0.67
N LEU A 351 24.24 -16.10 0.35
CA LEU A 351 23.48 -15.06 1.05
C LEU A 351 22.38 -14.53 0.14
N LEU A 352 21.21 -14.21 0.69
CA LEU A 352 20.12 -13.54 -0.01
C LEU A 352 20.07 -12.07 0.44
N ASN A 353 20.15 -11.13 -0.49
CA ASN A 353 19.91 -9.72 -0.24
C ASN A 353 18.41 -9.44 -0.24
N SER A 354 17.79 -9.61 0.92
CA SER A 354 16.34 -9.56 1.09
C SER A 354 15.82 -8.12 1.10
N TYR A 355 16.50 -7.22 1.82
CA TYR A 355 16.07 -5.81 1.94
C TYR A 355 17.25 -4.86 1.84
N THR A 356 17.10 -3.81 1.02
CA THR A 356 18.06 -2.73 0.92
C THR A 356 17.34 -1.39 0.76
N ALA A 357 17.71 -0.39 1.55
CA ALA A 357 17.08 0.92 1.45
C ALA A 357 18.05 2.07 1.72
N THR A 358 17.88 3.14 0.94
CA THR A 358 18.51 4.44 1.18
C THR A 358 17.48 5.41 1.72
N ARG A 359 17.88 6.22 2.71
CA ARG A 359 17.07 7.33 3.24
C ARG A 359 16.53 8.20 2.10
N ALA A 360 15.25 8.56 2.16
CA ALA A 360 14.52 9.13 1.02
C ALA A 360 15.16 10.40 0.45
N ASP A 361 15.61 11.31 1.32
CA ASP A 361 16.31 12.56 1.01
C ASP A 361 17.73 12.37 0.44
N MET A 362 18.28 11.15 0.54
CA MET A 362 19.64 10.80 0.11
C MET A 362 19.67 9.87 -1.12
N ARG A 363 18.50 9.49 -1.65
CA ARG A 363 18.37 8.65 -2.85
C ARG A 363 18.97 9.32 -4.08
N GLY A 364 19.43 8.53 -5.05
CA GLY A 364 20.00 9.03 -6.31
C GLY A 364 21.42 9.58 -6.22
N ARG A 365 22.02 9.66 -5.03
CA ARG A 365 23.37 10.21 -4.82
C ARG A 365 24.52 9.19 -4.96
N GLY A 366 24.20 7.91 -5.21
CA GLY A 366 25.18 6.82 -5.36
C GLY A 366 25.50 6.02 -4.09
N ILE A 367 24.84 6.31 -2.96
CA ILE A 367 25.10 5.69 -1.65
C ILE A 367 24.91 4.18 -1.70
N GLY A 368 23.80 3.68 -2.25
CA GLY A 368 23.56 2.24 -2.34
C GLY A 368 24.64 1.49 -3.12
N THR A 369 25.23 2.12 -4.15
CA THR A 369 26.31 1.52 -4.95
C THR A 369 27.58 1.41 -4.12
N VAL A 370 27.92 2.47 -3.37
CA VAL A 370 29.07 2.46 -2.46
C VAL A 370 28.86 1.44 -1.33
N HIS A 371 27.66 1.42 -0.74
CA HIS A 371 27.30 0.49 0.32
C HIS A 371 27.45 -0.95 -0.13
N LEU A 372 26.63 -1.36 -1.11
CA LEU A 372 26.55 -2.75 -1.50
C LEU A 372 27.87 -3.20 -2.15
N GLY A 373 28.58 -2.34 -2.89
CA GLY A 373 29.91 -2.65 -3.40
C GLY A 373 30.91 -3.04 -2.31
N ARG A 374 30.99 -2.25 -1.22
CA ARG A 374 31.88 -2.55 -0.08
C ARG A 374 31.43 -3.79 0.70
N VAL A 375 30.12 -3.97 0.88
CA VAL A 375 29.55 -5.15 1.52
C VAL A 375 29.89 -6.42 0.73
N LEU A 376 29.74 -6.41 -0.59
CA LEU A 376 30.07 -7.55 -1.45
C LEU A 376 31.55 -7.90 -1.41
N GLU A 377 32.44 -6.90 -1.43
CA GLU A 377 33.89 -7.11 -1.27
C GLU A 377 34.23 -7.75 0.08
N GLN A 378 33.63 -7.26 1.17
CA GLN A 378 33.81 -7.81 2.50
C GLN A 378 33.31 -9.26 2.58
N LEU A 379 32.08 -9.53 2.14
CA LEU A 379 31.49 -10.87 2.21
C LEU A 379 32.25 -11.89 1.36
N LYS A 380 32.74 -11.48 0.20
CA LYS A 380 33.57 -12.32 -0.67
C LYS A 380 34.90 -12.68 -0.01
N ALA A 381 35.50 -11.75 0.73
CA ALA A 381 36.73 -12.00 1.47
C ALA A 381 36.50 -12.91 2.69
N GLU A 382 35.38 -12.73 3.39
CA GLU A 382 35.01 -13.53 4.57
C GLU A 382 34.54 -14.95 4.20
N ASN A 383 33.84 -15.09 3.07
CA ASN A 383 33.16 -16.33 2.69
C ASN A 383 33.56 -16.77 1.27
N PRO A 384 34.85 -16.98 0.96
CA PRO A 384 35.31 -17.22 -0.41
C PRO A 384 34.74 -18.49 -1.04
N GLU A 385 34.27 -19.44 -0.24
CA GLU A 385 33.69 -20.72 -0.69
C GLU A 385 32.18 -20.68 -0.95
N HIS A 386 31.50 -19.59 -0.57
CA HIS A 386 30.07 -19.42 -0.88
C HIS A 386 29.86 -19.23 -2.39
N LEU A 387 28.65 -19.54 -2.86
CA LEU A 387 28.21 -19.27 -4.23
C LEU A 387 28.30 -17.76 -4.52
N GLY A 388 27.80 -16.96 -3.59
CA GLY A 388 27.76 -15.50 -3.71
C GLY A 388 26.57 -14.89 -2.99
N VAL A 389 26.17 -13.72 -3.46
CA VAL A 389 24.95 -13.02 -2.98
C VAL A 389 23.88 -13.09 -4.06
N LEU A 390 22.74 -13.70 -3.73
CA LEU A 390 21.54 -13.70 -4.54
C LEU A 390 20.67 -12.48 -4.22
N ALA A 391 19.87 -12.05 -5.18
CA ALA A 391 18.77 -11.12 -4.93
C ALA A 391 17.58 -11.50 -5.81
N GLU A 392 16.39 -11.36 -5.25
CA GLU A 392 15.12 -11.45 -5.96
C GLU A 392 14.66 -10.02 -6.25
N ILE A 393 14.50 -9.68 -7.53
CA ILE A 393 14.04 -8.35 -7.92
C ILE A 393 12.85 -8.46 -8.85
N GLU A 394 11.88 -7.56 -8.71
CA GLU A 394 10.74 -7.54 -9.61
C GLU A 394 11.18 -7.45 -11.07
N SER A 395 10.63 -8.34 -11.91
CA SER A 395 11.05 -8.39 -13.29
C SER A 395 10.61 -7.12 -14.03
N PRO A 396 11.52 -6.42 -14.72
CA PRO A 396 11.14 -5.34 -15.62
C PRO A 396 10.46 -5.86 -16.91
N ARG A 397 10.39 -7.20 -17.09
CA ARG A 397 9.82 -7.87 -18.26
C ARG A 397 8.40 -8.38 -18.02
N GLU A 398 7.81 -8.15 -16.85
CA GLU A 398 6.42 -8.49 -16.59
C GLU A 398 5.50 -7.82 -17.62
N GLN A 399 4.53 -8.58 -18.13
CA GLN A 399 3.60 -8.09 -19.15
C GLN A 399 2.53 -7.20 -18.50
N GLY A 400 2.17 -6.11 -19.16
CA GLY A 400 1.10 -5.22 -18.70
C GLY A 400 1.53 -4.14 -17.70
N LEU A 401 2.83 -4.02 -17.41
CA LEU A 401 3.36 -2.92 -16.60
C LEU A 401 3.12 -1.57 -17.28
N ASP A 402 2.74 -0.56 -16.49
CA ASP A 402 2.77 0.82 -16.94
C ASP A 402 4.22 1.33 -17.14
N ALA A 403 4.36 2.42 -17.91
CA ALA A 403 5.66 2.94 -18.29
C ALA A 403 6.49 3.49 -17.11
N GLU A 404 5.87 3.91 -16.01
CA GLU A 404 6.58 4.39 -14.84
C GLU A 404 7.10 3.22 -14.01
N THR A 405 6.26 2.21 -13.74
CA THR A 405 6.65 0.99 -13.03
C THR A 405 7.76 0.26 -13.76
N ALA A 406 7.63 0.07 -15.08
CA ALA A 406 8.68 -0.53 -15.90
C ALA A 406 10.01 0.24 -15.81
N ARG A 407 9.98 1.58 -15.81
CA ARG A 407 11.17 2.42 -15.64
C ARG A 407 11.78 2.27 -14.24
N THR A 408 10.97 2.18 -13.20
CA THR A 408 11.43 1.99 -11.82
C THR A 408 12.11 0.63 -11.66
N ARG A 409 11.49 -0.46 -12.14
CA ARG A 409 12.07 -1.81 -12.11
C ARG A 409 13.35 -1.90 -12.95
N GLN A 410 13.39 -1.26 -14.13
CA GLN A 410 14.61 -1.20 -14.94
C GLN A 410 15.75 -0.46 -14.23
N ARG A 411 15.45 0.61 -13.47
CA ARG A 411 16.47 1.31 -12.66
C ARG A 411 17.00 0.43 -11.53
N ARG A 412 16.12 -0.31 -10.84
CA ARG A 412 16.51 -1.30 -9.83
C ARG A 412 17.41 -2.38 -10.44
N ARG A 413 17.04 -2.91 -11.60
CA ARG A 413 17.87 -3.88 -12.32
C ARG A 413 19.24 -3.31 -12.69
N SER A 414 19.28 -2.11 -13.26
CA SER A 414 20.52 -1.45 -13.65
C SER A 414 21.44 -1.18 -12.46
N PHE A 415 20.88 -0.94 -11.27
CA PHE A 415 21.67 -0.79 -10.04
C PHE A 415 22.47 -2.07 -9.72
N TYR A 416 21.83 -3.24 -9.78
CA TYR A 416 22.49 -4.52 -9.56
C TYR A 416 23.45 -4.90 -10.69
N ASP A 417 23.08 -4.66 -11.95
CA ASP A 417 23.97 -4.92 -13.10
C ASP A 417 25.29 -4.13 -12.98
N ASN A 418 25.20 -2.85 -12.55
CA ASN A 418 26.38 -2.00 -12.35
C ASN A 418 27.29 -2.47 -11.19
N LEU A 419 26.75 -3.24 -10.26
CA LEU A 419 27.51 -3.86 -9.16
C LEU A 419 28.08 -5.22 -9.55
N GLY A 420 27.78 -5.73 -10.75
CA GLY A 420 28.30 -7.00 -11.25
C GLY A 420 27.42 -8.22 -10.94
N PHE A 421 26.18 -8.01 -10.49
CA PHE A 421 25.20 -9.09 -10.46
C PHE A 421 24.90 -9.56 -11.88
N ARG A 422 24.59 -10.85 -12.00
CA ARG A 422 24.29 -11.52 -13.27
C ARG A 422 22.96 -12.21 -13.16
N GLU A 423 22.18 -12.16 -14.24
CA GLU A 423 20.96 -12.95 -14.35
C GLU A 423 21.27 -14.43 -14.39
N ILE A 424 20.48 -15.22 -13.66
CA ILE A 424 20.38 -16.64 -13.93
C ILE A 424 19.41 -16.80 -15.11
N ARG A 425 19.97 -17.00 -16.30
CA ARG A 425 19.20 -17.04 -17.55
C ARG A 425 18.38 -18.32 -17.69
N ASP A 426 17.42 -18.28 -18.60
CA ASP A 426 16.58 -19.44 -19.00
C ASP A 426 15.79 -20.05 -17.83
N TYR A 427 15.44 -19.22 -16.84
CA TYR A 427 14.62 -19.58 -15.70
C TYR A 427 13.69 -18.42 -15.33
N GLU A 428 12.38 -18.68 -15.32
CA GLU A 428 11.36 -17.73 -14.90
C GLU A 428 11.00 -18.02 -13.44
N TYR A 429 11.63 -17.28 -12.53
CA TYR A 429 11.40 -17.41 -11.10
C TYR A 429 10.10 -16.70 -10.69
N LEU A 430 9.34 -17.34 -9.81
CA LEU A 430 8.08 -16.82 -9.29
C LEU A 430 8.16 -16.74 -7.76
N SER A 431 8.11 -15.53 -7.19
CA SER A 431 7.93 -15.38 -5.75
C SER A 431 6.51 -15.82 -5.38
N PRO A 432 6.31 -16.65 -4.35
CA PRO A 432 4.97 -16.92 -3.86
C PRO A 432 4.40 -15.63 -3.23
N SER A 433 3.07 -15.51 -3.18
CA SER A 433 2.44 -14.43 -2.41
C SER A 433 2.33 -14.84 -0.94
N TRP A 434 2.47 -13.85 -0.05
CA TRP A 434 2.20 -13.99 1.38
C TRP A 434 0.70 -14.04 1.68
N GLU A 435 -0.14 -13.62 0.74
CA GLU A 435 -1.59 -13.66 0.86
C GLU A 435 -2.17 -14.93 0.22
N GLU A 436 -3.00 -15.65 0.98
CA GLU A 436 -3.62 -16.89 0.51
C GLU A 436 -4.53 -16.62 -0.72
N GLY A 437 -4.24 -17.31 -1.83
CA GLY A 437 -5.02 -17.23 -3.06
C GLY A 437 -4.58 -16.16 -4.06
N GLU A 438 -3.57 -15.34 -3.72
CA GLU A 438 -2.94 -14.45 -4.69
C GLU A 438 -2.00 -15.19 -5.65
N ALA A 439 -1.86 -14.64 -6.86
CA ALA A 439 -0.99 -15.22 -7.87
C ALA A 439 0.49 -14.96 -7.52
N PRO A 440 1.39 -15.95 -7.77
CA PRO A 440 2.82 -15.74 -7.64
C PRO A 440 3.33 -14.58 -8.51
N LEU A 441 4.29 -13.82 -7.99
CA LEU A 441 4.83 -12.63 -8.64
C LEU A 441 6.05 -12.98 -9.51
N PRO A 442 6.11 -12.55 -10.78
CA PRO A 442 7.28 -12.74 -11.63
C PRO A 442 8.50 -11.92 -11.16
N MET A 443 9.58 -12.61 -10.81
CA MET A 443 10.82 -12.01 -10.30
C MET A 443 12.02 -12.45 -11.16
N ASP A 444 13.01 -11.58 -11.31
CA ASP A 444 14.33 -11.96 -11.81
C ASP A 444 15.19 -12.42 -10.63
N LEU A 445 15.75 -13.62 -10.72
CA LEU A 445 16.78 -14.10 -9.79
C LEU A 445 18.16 -13.73 -10.33
N ILE A 446 18.90 -12.95 -9.55
CA ILE A 446 20.23 -12.45 -9.91
C ILE A 446 21.29 -12.84 -8.89
N LEU A 447 22.51 -13.09 -9.36
CA LEU A 447 23.63 -13.56 -8.55
C LEU A 447 24.84 -12.64 -8.72
N TYR A 448 25.41 -12.18 -7.61
CA TYR A 448 26.79 -11.69 -7.55
C TYR A 448 27.71 -12.86 -7.17
N PRO A 449 28.44 -13.46 -8.12
CA PRO A 449 29.18 -14.68 -7.86
C PRO A 449 30.51 -14.38 -7.16
N PHE A 450 30.84 -15.13 -6.11
CA PHE A 450 32.14 -15.02 -5.45
C PHE A 450 33.24 -15.72 -6.24
N LYS A 451 32.90 -16.78 -6.96
CA LYS A 451 33.82 -17.49 -7.85
C LYS A 451 33.30 -17.52 -9.30
N PRO A 452 34.16 -17.68 -10.31
CA PRO A 452 33.74 -17.63 -11.71
C PRO A 452 33.00 -18.89 -12.19
N GLU A 453 33.02 -19.99 -11.44
CA GLU A 453 32.36 -21.24 -11.83
C GLU A 453 30.85 -21.05 -11.91
N PRO A 454 30.20 -21.57 -12.96
CA PRO A 454 28.76 -21.47 -13.12
C PRO A 454 28.02 -22.28 -12.05
N LEU A 455 26.73 -21.99 -11.93
CA LEU A 455 25.83 -22.74 -11.06
C LEU A 455 25.42 -24.02 -11.80
N THR A 456 25.68 -25.19 -11.20
CA THR A 456 25.24 -26.46 -11.80
C THR A 456 23.73 -26.62 -11.66
N GLY A 457 23.08 -27.36 -12.56
CA GLY A 457 21.63 -27.58 -12.48
C GLY A 457 21.14 -28.15 -11.14
N ASN A 458 21.85 -29.14 -10.59
CA ASN A 458 21.52 -29.71 -9.29
C ASN A 458 21.72 -28.72 -8.13
N GLU A 459 22.79 -27.92 -8.18
CA GLU A 459 23.00 -26.87 -7.19
C GLU A 459 21.92 -25.78 -7.31
N PHE A 460 21.48 -25.47 -8.52
CA PHE A 460 20.41 -24.50 -8.73
C PHE A 460 19.07 -24.99 -8.20
N ILE A 461 18.73 -26.26 -8.42
CA ILE A 461 17.54 -26.89 -7.82
C ILE A 461 17.59 -26.75 -6.30
N ASP A 462 18.74 -27.05 -5.68
CA ASP A 462 18.94 -26.93 -4.23
C ASP A 462 18.83 -25.47 -3.74
N VAL A 463 19.36 -24.49 -4.49
CA VAL A 463 19.20 -23.05 -4.22
C VAL A 463 17.72 -22.67 -4.21
N VAL A 464 16.97 -23.04 -5.25
CA VAL A 464 15.54 -22.69 -5.38
C VAL A 464 14.71 -23.36 -4.28
N GLN A 465 14.98 -24.62 -3.96
CA GLN A 465 14.33 -25.31 -2.84
C GLN A 465 14.61 -24.62 -1.51
N ARG A 466 15.85 -24.15 -1.30
CA ARG A 466 16.22 -23.41 -0.09
C ARG A 466 15.53 -22.04 -0.02
N LEU A 467 15.42 -21.31 -1.12
CA LEU A 467 14.65 -20.05 -1.17
C LEU A 467 13.20 -20.28 -0.73
N TYR A 468 12.49 -21.23 -1.34
CA TYR A 468 11.10 -21.52 -0.96
C TYR A 468 10.95 -22.06 0.47
N ASN A 469 11.81 -22.99 0.89
CA ASN A 469 11.67 -23.62 2.20
C ASN A 469 12.01 -22.69 3.36
N TYR A 470 13.04 -21.86 3.22
CA TYR A 470 13.46 -20.96 4.30
C TYR A 470 12.91 -19.55 4.14
N GLY A 471 13.04 -18.97 2.94
CA GLY A 471 12.60 -17.60 2.69
C GLY A 471 11.09 -17.45 2.73
N TYR A 472 10.35 -18.47 2.29
CA TYR A 472 8.90 -18.46 2.23
C TYR A 472 8.22 -19.51 3.13
N GLU A 473 9.00 -20.17 4.00
CA GLU A 473 8.52 -21.17 4.96
C GLU A 473 7.67 -22.32 4.34
N MET A 474 7.86 -22.61 3.05
CA MET A 474 7.09 -23.62 2.33
C MET A 474 7.60 -25.05 2.60
N ASP A 475 6.69 -26.03 2.64
CA ASP A 475 7.08 -27.44 2.74
C ASP A 475 7.73 -27.91 1.44
N LEU A 476 8.85 -28.64 1.50
CA LEU A 476 9.55 -29.13 0.30
C LEU A 476 8.71 -30.08 -0.57
N SER A 477 7.64 -30.66 -0.02
CA SER A 477 6.69 -31.48 -0.77
C SER A 477 5.60 -30.67 -1.48
N ASP A 478 5.61 -29.34 -1.34
CA ASP A 478 4.65 -28.46 -2.01
C ASP A 478 4.73 -28.61 -3.54
N PRO A 479 3.59 -28.89 -4.22
CA PRO A 479 3.56 -29.03 -5.67
C PRO A 479 4.13 -27.84 -6.45
N PHE A 480 4.02 -26.63 -5.89
CA PHE A 480 4.58 -25.42 -6.49
C PHE A 480 6.11 -25.50 -6.57
N ILE A 481 6.79 -25.93 -5.50
CA ILE A 481 8.25 -26.10 -5.50
C ILE A 481 8.66 -27.17 -6.52
N ALA A 482 7.90 -28.28 -6.60
CA ALA A 482 8.14 -29.32 -7.58
C ALA A 482 8.00 -28.79 -9.02
N GLU A 483 6.99 -27.96 -9.29
CA GLU A 483 6.81 -27.31 -10.60
C GLU A 483 7.97 -26.37 -10.93
N GLN A 484 8.38 -25.53 -9.98
CA GLN A 484 9.46 -24.56 -10.15
C GLN A 484 10.80 -25.24 -10.41
N THR A 485 11.11 -26.31 -9.69
CA THR A 485 12.36 -27.06 -9.86
C THR A 485 12.38 -27.94 -11.11
N ALA A 486 11.24 -28.44 -11.57
CA ALA A 486 11.13 -29.22 -12.81
C ALA A 486 11.50 -28.43 -14.08
N ARG A 487 11.47 -27.09 -14.02
CA ARG A 487 11.90 -26.19 -15.10
C ARG A 487 13.43 -26.08 -15.21
N ILE A 488 14.16 -26.53 -14.19
CA ILE A 488 15.63 -26.49 -14.14
C ILE A 488 16.18 -27.81 -14.69
N LYS A 489 17.12 -27.72 -15.63
CA LYS A 489 17.79 -28.90 -16.19
C LYS A 489 18.87 -29.37 -15.23
N PRO A 490 18.84 -30.62 -14.70
CA PRO A 490 19.83 -31.10 -13.72
C PRO A 490 21.28 -31.07 -14.23
N ASP A 491 21.47 -31.26 -15.54
CA ASP A 491 22.75 -31.20 -16.26
C ASP A 491 23.06 -29.81 -16.85
N GLY A 492 22.21 -28.82 -16.55
CA GLY A 492 22.37 -27.44 -16.99
C GLY A 492 23.55 -26.73 -16.30
N SER A 493 23.98 -25.64 -16.94
CA SER A 493 24.95 -24.69 -16.42
C SER A 493 24.33 -23.31 -16.50
N TYR A 494 24.24 -22.64 -15.36
CA TYR A 494 23.49 -21.39 -15.17
C TYR A 494 24.41 -20.23 -14.79
#